data_AF-A0A0N8KFB1-F1
#
_entry.id   AF-A0A0N8KFB1-F1
#
_cell.length_a   1.000
_cell.length_b   1.000
_cell.length_c   1.000
_cell.angle_alpha   90.00
_cell.angle_beta   90.00
_cell.angle_gamma   90.00
#
_symmetry.space_group_name_H-M   'P 1'
#
loop_
_entity.id
_entity.type
_entity.pdbx_description
1 polymer ?
#
loop_
_entity_poly.entity_id
_entity_poly.type
_entity_poly.pdbx_seq_one_letter_code
_entity_poly.pdbx_strand_id
1 'polypeptide(L)'
;MDIFDKFEVFSYRDAASILANGFREEFQDIVSVLRRLRITETMIRTPGGSKGPIAYHVDQLFSDAWQETRISADLHVKLMKAKGTSILSEYTREGYLDGHRIDFVRSKVAVDLEWNSKDQTYDRDLYAFSAFYEAGAIDVGVIITRGSSMDNAFFRRLGKVLEKDGREGKEAVYKKYGASTTWMGKLLYRLDAGRNGGCPVLAVGITPGSVLNFVYPARPMRLQILKRRSARRTLWRTGCGLQTIPGHFGHPSRTCGLPGRSAWSQPRRLGRNPAS
;
A
#
# COMPACT_ATOMS: atom_id res chain seq x y z
N MET A 1 -2.82 -15.14 -20.83
CA MET A 1 -1.73 -14.32 -21.38
C MET A 1 -2.14 -12.86 -21.51
N ASP A 2 -3.40 -12.56 -21.83
CA ASP A 2 -3.95 -11.21 -22.05
C ASP A 2 -3.83 -10.18 -20.91
N ILE A 3 -3.83 -10.62 -19.64
CA ILE A 3 -3.71 -9.71 -18.49
C ILE A 3 -2.32 -9.07 -18.43
N PHE A 4 -1.26 -9.83 -18.65
CA PHE A 4 0.12 -9.34 -18.51
C PHE A 4 0.55 -8.40 -19.64
N ASP A 5 -0.21 -8.35 -20.74
CA ASP A 5 -0.02 -7.36 -21.81
C ASP A 5 -0.47 -5.95 -21.37
N LYS A 6 -1.34 -5.88 -20.36
CA LYS A 6 -1.99 -4.65 -19.90
C LYS A 6 -1.60 -4.26 -18.48
N PHE A 7 -1.19 -5.23 -17.68
CA PHE A 7 -0.93 -5.04 -16.26
C PHE A 7 0.38 -5.68 -15.83
N GLU A 8 1.13 -4.99 -14.98
CA GLU A 8 2.13 -5.64 -14.14
C GLU A 8 1.46 -6.12 -12.85
N VAL A 9 1.85 -7.28 -12.34
CA VAL A 9 1.19 -7.89 -11.17
C VAL A 9 2.23 -8.42 -10.20
N PHE A 10 2.04 -8.12 -8.91
CA PHE A 10 2.89 -8.58 -7.81
C PHE A 10 2.03 -9.19 -6.71
N SER A 11 2.38 -10.41 -6.28
CA SER A 11 1.65 -11.14 -5.25
C SER A 11 2.46 -11.19 -3.96
N TYR A 12 1.91 -10.63 -2.88
CA TYR A 12 2.50 -10.66 -1.54
C TYR A 12 1.72 -11.62 -0.64
N ARG A 13 2.45 -12.42 0.16
CA ARG A 13 1.88 -13.44 1.08
C ARG A 13 0.88 -14.37 0.37
N ASP A 14 1.24 -14.83 -0.82
CA ASP A 14 0.45 -15.76 -1.63
C ASP A 14 -0.97 -15.28 -2.01
N ALA A 15 -1.20 -13.97 -2.05
CA ALA A 15 -2.49 -13.37 -2.42
C ALA A 15 -3.10 -13.94 -3.72
N ALA A 16 -2.29 -14.12 -4.77
CA ALA A 16 -2.76 -14.72 -6.03
C ALA A 16 -3.29 -16.16 -5.84
N SER A 17 -2.62 -16.97 -5.02
CA SER A 17 -3.04 -18.34 -4.73
C SER A 17 -4.30 -18.37 -3.87
N ILE A 18 -4.41 -17.46 -2.90
CA ILE A 18 -5.61 -17.31 -2.04
C ILE A 18 -6.82 -16.94 -2.90
N LEU A 19 -6.67 -15.94 -3.79
CA LEU A 19 -7.74 -15.55 -4.72
C LEU A 19 -8.15 -16.70 -5.64
N ALA A 20 -7.19 -17.31 -6.34
CA ALA A 20 -7.48 -18.31 -7.37
C ALA A 20 -8.14 -19.60 -6.82
N ASN A 21 -7.84 -19.96 -5.57
CA ASN A 21 -8.31 -21.21 -4.97
C ASN A 21 -9.39 -21.02 -3.91
N GLY A 22 -9.34 -19.94 -3.13
CA GLY A 22 -10.29 -19.65 -2.05
C GLY A 22 -11.45 -18.75 -2.46
N PHE A 23 -11.28 -17.90 -3.48
CA PHE A 23 -12.25 -16.88 -3.89
C PHE A 23 -12.42 -16.85 -5.41
N ARG A 24 -12.80 -18.01 -5.97
CA ARG A 24 -12.77 -18.21 -7.43
C ARG A 24 -13.73 -17.28 -8.18
N GLU A 25 -14.92 -17.02 -7.64
CA GLU A 25 -15.90 -16.12 -8.25
C GLU A 25 -15.40 -14.67 -8.22
N GLU A 26 -14.95 -14.20 -7.06
CA GLU A 26 -14.39 -12.86 -6.90
C GLU A 26 -13.14 -12.67 -7.77
N PHE A 27 -12.29 -13.69 -7.88
CA PHE A 27 -11.14 -13.66 -8.76
C PHE A 27 -11.54 -13.56 -10.24
N GLN A 28 -12.56 -14.31 -10.67
CA GLN A 28 -13.08 -14.22 -12.04
C GLN A 28 -13.68 -12.84 -12.34
N ASP A 29 -14.40 -12.25 -11.37
CA ASP A 29 -14.91 -10.88 -11.46
C ASP A 29 -13.78 -9.87 -11.64
N ILE A 30 -12.76 -9.93 -10.78
CA ILE A 30 -11.60 -9.04 -10.85
C ILE A 30 -10.90 -9.19 -12.21
N VAL A 31 -10.69 -10.42 -12.68
CA VAL A 31 -10.09 -10.66 -14.00
C VAL A 31 -10.99 -10.11 -15.12
N SER A 32 -12.31 -10.24 -15.01
CA SER A 32 -13.27 -9.66 -15.97
C SER A 32 -13.21 -8.13 -15.99
N VAL A 33 -13.14 -7.50 -14.82
CA VAL A 33 -12.93 -6.04 -14.66
C VAL A 33 -11.62 -5.62 -15.33
N LEU A 34 -10.51 -6.28 -15.01
CA LEU A 34 -9.20 -5.98 -15.60
C LEU A 34 -9.20 -6.15 -17.13
N ARG A 35 -9.90 -7.16 -17.65
CA ARG A 35 -10.05 -7.37 -19.10
C ARG A 35 -10.82 -6.25 -19.78
N ARG A 36 -11.85 -5.69 -19.13
CA ARG A 36 -12.67 -4.59 -19.65
C ARG A 36 -12.05 -3.21 -19.43
N LEU A 37 -11.17 -3.07 -18.43
CA LEU A 37 -10.53 -1.81 -18.09
C LEU A 37 -9.71 -1.26 -19.26
N ARG A 38 -10.16 -0.13 -19.80
CA ARG A 38 -9.50 0.61 -20.86
C ARG A 38 -9.56 2.10 -20.53
N ILE A 39 -8.40 2.75 -20.55
CA ILE A 39 -8.31 4.19 -20.29
C ILE A 39 -8.07 4.93 -21.60
N THR A 40 -8.68 6.10 -21.77
CA THR A 40 -8.42 6.95 -22.94
C THR A 40 -7.33 7.97 -22.64
N GLU A 41 -6.67 8.48 -23.69
CA GLU A 41 -5.80 9.64 -23.53
C GLU A 41 -6.57 10.83 -22.95
N THR A 42 -7.81 11.05 -23.37
CA THR A 42 -8.69 12.09 -22.82
C THR A 42 -8.80 11.97 -21.30
N MET A 43 -9.11 10.78 -20.76
CA MET A 43 -9.19 10.55 -19.31
C MET A 43 -7.89 10.88 -18.57
N ILE A 44 -6.72 10.61 -19.19
CA ILE A 44 -5.41 10.92 -18.62
C ILE A 44 -5.14 12.43 -18.65
N ARG A 45 -5.47 13.09 -19.76
CA ARG A 45 -5.24 14.51 -20.02
C ARG A 45 -6.21 15.43 -19.25
N THR A 46 -7.40 14.95 -18.91
CA THR A 46 -8.38 15.70 -18.11
C THR A 46 -7.82 15.97 -16.70
N PRO A 47 -7.94 17.20 -16.17
CA PRO A 47 -7.47 17.55 -14.83
C PRO A 47 -8.21 16.75 -13.76
N GLY A 48 -7.54 16.60 -12.62
CA GLY A 48 -8.14 15.95 -11.45
C GLY A 48 -9.17 16.83 -10.74
N GLY A 49 -9.86 16.23 -9.78
CA GLY A 49 -10.82 16.85 -8.85
C GLY A 49 -10.93 15.96 -7.61
N SER A 50 -12.05 15.99 -6.89
CA SER A 50 -12.28 15.07 -5.75
C SER A 50 -12.23 13.59 -6.16
N LYS A 51 -12.78 13.24 -7.34
CA LYS A 51 -12.64 11.92 -8.00
C LYS A 51 -12.33 12.11 -9.48
N GLY A 52 -11.27 11.48 -9.99
CA GLY A 52 -10.82 11.62 -11.38
C GLY A 52 -11.59 10.74 -12.37
N PRO A 53 -11.56 11.04 -13.69
CA PRO A 53 -12.29 10.27 -14.71
C PRO A 53 -11.96 8.78 -14.74
N ILE A 54 -10.70 8.43 -14.47
CA ILE A 54 -10.24 7.04 -14.43
C ILE A 54 -10.83 6.33 -13.21
N ALA A 55 -10.88 6.99 -12.05
CA ALA A 55 -11.48 6.42 -10.86
C ALA A 55 -12.97 6.15 -11.06
N TYR A 56 -13.70 7.15 -11.59
CA TYR A 56 -15.10 6.98 -11.95
C TYR A 56 -15.34 5.86 -12.96
N HIS A 57 -14.47 5.74 -13.98
CA HIS A 57 -14.58 4.68 -14.97
C HIS A 57 -14.42 3.28 -14.35
N VAL A 58 -13.47 3.10 -13.42
CA VAL A 58 -13.26 1.81 -12.75
C VAL A 58 -14.45 1.45 -11.87
N ASP A 59 -15.05 2.42 -11.15
CA ASP A 59 -16.26 2.15 -10.35
C ASP A 59 -17.35 1.47 -11.19
N GLN A 60 -17.58 1.96 -12.40
CA GLN A 60 -18.60 1.43 -13.32
C GLN A 60 -18.30 0.02 -13.86
N LEU A 61 -17.07 -0.48 -13.68
CA LEU A 61 -16.72 -1.83 -14.12
C LEU A 61 -17.14 -2.88 -13.09
N PHE A 62 -17.18 -2.52 -11.81
CA PHE A 62 -17.65 -3.42 -10.77
C PHE A 62 -19.18 -3.47 -10.76
N SER A 63 -19.73 -4.66 -10.53
CA SER A 63 -21.17 -4.85 -10.33
C SER A 63 -21.58 -4.47 -8.90
N ASP A 64 -22.88 -4.32 -8.68
CA ASP A 64 -23.47 -4.11 -7.33
C ASP A 64 -23.19 -5.24 -6.33
N ALA A 65 -22.63 -6.38 -6.75
CA ALA A 65 -22.12 -7.38 -5.80
C ALA A 65 -20.89 -6.91 -4.99
N TRP A 66 -20.23 -5.82 -5.42
CA TRP A 66 -19.07 -5.21 -4.78
C TRP A 66 -19.49 -3.89 -4.13
N GLN A 67 -19.27 -3.76 -2.82
CA GLN A 67 -19.79 -2.64 -2.04
C GLN A 67 -18.67 -1.82 -1.38
N GLU A 68 -18.79 -0.50 -1.40
CA GLU A 68 -17.95 0.37 -0.56
C GLU A 68 -18.23 0.01 0.90
N THR A 69 -17.19 -0.39 1.62
CA THR A 69 -17.34 -0.93 2.97
C THR A 69 -16.48 -0.18 3.96
N ARG A 70 -17.08 0.19 5.09
CA ARG A 70 -16.41 0.75 6.26
C ARG A 70 -16.38 -0.30 7.36
N ILE A 71 -15.24 -0.44 8.02
CA ILE A 71 -15.15 -1.27 9.23
C ILE A 71 -15.55 -0.45 10.46
N SER A 72 -16.28 -1.10 11.37
CA SER A 72 -16.57 -0.62 12.71
C SER A 72 -16.57 -1.83 13.64
N ALA A 73 -15.71 -1.83 14.66
CA ALA A 73 -15.66 -2.90 15.66
C ALA A 73 -15.23 -2.39 17.03
N ASP A 74 -15.84 -2.97 18.07
CA ASP A 74 -15.48 -2.77 19.46
C ASP A 74 -14.50 -3.86 19.92
N LEU A 75 -13.61 -3.53 20.85
CA LEU A 75 -12.71 -4.50 21.47
C LEU A 75 -13.17 -4.84 22.88
N HIS A 76 -13.72 -6.05 23.04
CA HIS A 76 -14.01 -6.61 24.35
C HIS A 76 -12.75 -7.23 24.97
N VAL A 77 -12.33 -6.72 26.12
CA VAL A 77 -11.14 -7.19 26.83
C VAL A 77 -11.55 -7.86 28.13
N LYS A 78 -11.12 -9.12 28.31
CA LYS A 78 -11.30 -9.90 29.55
C LYS A 78 -9.94 -10.32 30.10
N LEU A 79 -9.60 -9.87 31.30
CA LEU A 79 -8.44 -10.34 32.05
C LEU A 79 -8.89 -11.44 32.99
N MET A 80 -8.38 -12.66 32.77
CA MET A 80 -8.75 -13.85 33.56
C MET A 80 -7.56 -14.32 34.41
N LYS A 81 -7.84 -14.97 35.54
CA LYS A 81 -6.78 -15.69 36.26
C LYS A 81 -6.27 -16.84 35.39
N ALA A 82 -4.97 -17.14 35.49
CA ALA A 82 -4.35 -18.24 34.73
C ALA A 82 -4.89 -19.63 35.10
N LYS A 83 -5.52 -19.78 36.28
CA LYS A 83 -6.16 -21.01 36.74
C LYS A 83 -7.59 -20.70 37.21
N GLY A 84 -8.53 -21.58 36.84
CA GLY A 84 -9.96 -21.41 37.13
C GLY A 84 -10.68 -20.52 36.10
N THR A 85 -11.93 -20.15 36.40
CA THR A 85 -12.84 -19.41 35.49
C THR A 85 -13.12 -17.97 35.92
N SER A 86 -12.43 -17.47 36.95
CA SER A 86 -12.69 -16.13 37.50
C SER A 86 -12.11 -15.01 36.64
N ILE A 87 -12.95 -14.02 36.32
CA ILE A 87 -12.58 -12.76 35.64
C ILE A 87 -12.02 -11.77 36.68
N LEU A 88 -10.88 -11.16 36.38
CA LEU A 88 -10.24 -10.10 37.17
C LEU A 88 -10.76 -8.72 36.79
N SER A 89 -10.92 -8.48 35.49
CA SER A 89 -11.55 -7.26 34.96
C SER A 89 -12.07 -7.50 33.54
N GLU A 90 -13.10 -6.73 33.19
CA GLU A 90 -13.75 -6.75 31.89
C GLU A 90 -14.10 -5.32 31.49
N TYR A 91 -13.76 -4.93 30.27
CA TYR A 91 -14.15 -3.64 29.71
C TYR A 91 -14.23 -3.73 28.18
N THR A 92 -15.02 -2.83 27.60
CA THR A 92 -15.15 -2.67 26.16
C THR A 92 -14.50 -1.37 25.74
N ARG A 93 -13.69 -1.41 24.67
CA ARG A 93 -13.23 -0.21 23.97
C ARG A 93 -14.09 -0.03 22.73
N GLU A 94 -15.04 0.88 22.81
CA GLU A 94 -15.92 1.22 21.68
C GLU A 94 -15.10 1.85 20.53
N GLY A 95 -15.46 1.51 19.29
CA GLY A 95 -14.82 2.04 18.09
C GLY A 95 -13.32 1.71 18.01
N TYR A 96 -12.90 0.55 18.53
CA TYR A 96 -11.50 0.14 18.53
C TYR A 96 -10.92 0.05 17.12
N LEU A 97 -11.70 -0.47 16.17
CA LEU A 97 -11.40 -0.39 14.74
C LEU A 97 -12.48 0.45 14.09
N ASP A 98 -12.16 1.70 13.78
CA ASP A 98 -13.09 2.59 13.11
C ASP A 98 -12.41 3.55 12.13
N GLY A 99 -13.15 3.98 11.10
CA GLY A 99 -12.72 5.10 10.24
C GLY A 99 -12.15 4.72 8.88
N HIS A 100 -11.83 3.44 8.65
CA HIS A 100 -11.26 2.98 7.39
C HIS A 100 -12.34 2.50 6.42
N ARG A 101 -12.19 2.87 5.16
CA ARG A 101 -13.05 2.45 4.06
C ARG A 101 -12.22 1.75 3.00
N ILE A 102 -12.87 0.85 2.27
CA ILE A 102 -12.33 0.17 1.11
C ILE A 102 -13.36 0.33 -0.02
N ASP A 103 -12.89 0.67 -1.21
CA ASP A 103 -13.76 0.99 -2.36
C ASP A 103 -14.71 -0.16 -2.73
N PHE A 104 -14.20 -1.40 -2.76
CA PHE A 104 -14.98 -2.56 -3.17
C PHE A 104 -14.69 -3.76 -2.26
N VAL A 105 -15.70 -4.24 -1.56
CA VAL A 105 -15.63 -5.49 -0.80
C VAL A 105 -16.74 -6.43 -1.28
N ARG A 106 -16.35 -7.68 -1.54
CA ARG A 106 -17.26 -8.80 -1.79
C ARG A 106 -16.76 -10.01 -1.02
N SER A 107 -17.64 -10.65 -0.26
CA SER A 107 -17.28 -11.74 0.63
C SER A 107 -16.11 -11.33 1.55
N LYS A 108 -14.95 -11.96 1.41
CA LYS A 108 -13.72 -11.64 2.15
C LYS A 108 -12.60 -11.11 1.24
N VAL A 109 -12.95 -10.59 0.08
CA VAL A 109 -12.01 -9.98 -0.88
C VAL A 109 -12.25 -8.48 -0.91
N ALA A 110 -11.17 -7.72 -0.71
CA ALA A 110 -11.15 -6.27 -0.82
C ALA A 110 -10.40 -5.84 -2.09
N VAL A 111 -10.91 -4.83 -2.78
CA VAL A 111 -10.24 -4.14 -3.88
C VAL A 111 -10.26 -2.64 -3.62
N ASP A 112 -9.11 -2.00 -3.81
CA ASP A 112 -8.95 -0.56 -3.66
C ASP A 112 -8.27 0.01 -4.91
N LEU A 113 -8.77 1.15 -5.40
CA LEU A 113 -8.24 1.82 -6.59
C LEU A 113 -7.49 3.08 -6.20
N GLU A 114 -6.18 3.05 -6.41
CA GLU A 114 -5.33 4.20 -6.16
C GLU A 114 -4.76 4.77 -7.47
N TRP A 115 -5.33 5.89 -7.94
CA TRP A 115 -4.89 6.53 -9.18
C TRP A 115 -4.33 7.95 -8.97
N ASN A 116 -3.00 8.05 -9.01
CA ASN A 116 -2.26 9.31 -9.12
C ASN A 116 -2.61 10.35 -8.02
N SER A 117 -2.98 9.91 -6.83
CA SER A 117 -3.16 10.78 -5.67
C SER A 117 -1.84 11.41 -5.24
N LYS A 118 -1.90 12.65 -4.72
CA LYS A 118 -0.77 13.36 -4.09
C LYS A 118 -0.78 13.26 -2.57
N ASP A 119 -1.89 12.83 -1.99
CA ASP A 119 -2.07 12.70 -0.55
C ASP A 119 -1.59 11.32 -0.07
N GLN A 120 -1.40 11.14 1.24
CA GLN A 120 -0.92 9.88 1.82
C GLN A 120 -2.00 8.79 1.70
N THR A 121 -1.99 8.04 0.60
CA THR A 121 -3.03 7.02 0.34
C THR A 121 -2.57 5.61 0.64
N TYR A 122 -1.50 5.10 0.02
CA TYR A 122 -1.10 3.69 0.24
C TYR A 122 -0.88 3.31 1.70
N ASP A 123 -0.39 4.21 2.54
CA ASP A 123 -0.21 3.90 3.96
C ASP A 123 -1.56 3.73 4.68
N ARG A 124 -2.56 4.53 4.31
CA ARG A 124 -3.94 4.41 4.78
C ARG A 124 -4.61 3.16 4.19
N ASP A 125 -4.43 2.90 2.90
CA ASP A 125 -5.09 1.80 2.19
C ASP A 125 -4.53 0.45 2.70
N LEU A 126 -3.20 0.35 2.87
CA LEU A 126 -2.57 -0.84 3.45
C LEU A 126 -2.89 -1.02 4.94
N TYR A 127 -3.04 0.09 5.68
CA TYR A 127 -3.52 0.02 7.06
C TYR A 127 -4.97 -0.46 7.13
N ALA A 128 -5.85 0.02 6.24
CA ALA A 128 -7.23 -0.46 6.13
C ALA A 128 -7.25 -1.96 5.85
N PHE A 129 -6.46 -2.44 4.89
CA PHE A 129 -6.34 -3.87 4.62
C PHE A 129 -5.84 -4.67 5.82
N SER A 130 -4.86 -4.16 6.58
CA SER A 130 -4.40 -4.82 7.81
C SER A 130 -5.50 -4.90 8.85
N ALA A 131 -6.22 -3.79 9.09
CA ALA A 131 -7.28 -3.71 10.10
C ALA A 131 -8.46 -4.64 9.76
N PHE A 132 -8.93 -4.63 8.50
CA PHE A 132 -10.00 -5.54 8.07
C PHE A 132 -9.58 -7.00 8.15
N TYR A 133 -8.32 -7.31 7.82
CA TYR A 133 -7.78 -8.66 7.91
C TYR A 133 -7.66 -9.14 9.36
N GLU A 134 -7.13 -8.31 10.25
CA GLU A 134 -6.99 -8.61 11.68
C GLU A 134 -8.35 -8.81 12.37
N ALA A 135 -9.37 -8.10 11.91
CA ALA A 135 -10.76 -8.31 12.34
C ALA A 135 -11.42 -9.55 11.73
N GLY A 136 -10.78 -10.22 10.76
CA GLY A 136 -11.35 -11.36 10.03
C GLY A 136 -12.42 -10.98 9.00
N ALA A 137 -12.56 -9.70 8.68
CA ALA A 137 -13.53 -9.18 7.71
C ALA A 137 -13.11 -9.44 6.26
N ILE A 138 -11.81 -9.51 5.99
CA ILE A 138 -11.25 -9.91 4.68
C ILE A 138 -10.12 -10.93 4.88
N ASP A 139 -9.87 -11.74 3.87
CA ASP A 139 -8.74 -12.69 3.84
C ASP A 139 -7.69 -12.28 2.79
N VAL A 140 -8.02 -11.37 1.87
CA VAL A 140 -7.09 -10.86 0.83
C VAL A 140 -7.52 -9.49 0.30
N GLY A 141 -6.54 -8.62 0.07
CA GLY A 141 -6.70 -7.32 -0.58
C GLY A 141 -6.10 -7.27 -1.98
N VAL A 142 -6.64 -6.41 -2.84
CA VAL A 142 -6.13 -6.11 -4.17
C VAL A 142 -6.00 -4.59 -4.32
N ILE A 143 -4.84 -4.11 -4.74
CA ILE A 143 -4.66 -2.69 -5.07
C ILE A 143 -4.47 -2.56 -6.57
N ILE A 144 -5.36 -1.83 -7.22
CA ILE A 144 -5.21 -1.42 -8.62
C ILE A 144 -4.61 -0.03 -8.63
N THR A 145 -3.51 0.18 -9.35
CA THR A 145 -2.82 1.46 -9.36
C THR A 145 -2.09 1.76 -10.67
N ARG A 146 -1.50 2.96 -10.80
CA ARG A 146 -0.65 3.31 -11.94
C ARG A 146 0.63 2.46 -11.93
N GLY A 147 0.89 1.77 -13.04
CA GLY A 147 2.07 0.94 -13.24
C GLY A 147 3.34 1.75 -13.56
N SER A 148 4.48 1.10 -13.38
CA SER A 148 5.84 1.61 -13.50
C SER A 148 6.20 2.04 -14.93
N SER A 149 5.58 1.43 -15.94
CA SER A 149 5.80 1.75 -17.36
C SER A 149 4.96 2.95 -17.85
N MET A 150 4.01 3.43 -17.04
CA MET A 150 3.39 4.75 -17.24
C MET A 150 4.28 5.82 -16.63
N ASP A 151 5.44 6.05 -17.26
CA ASP A 151 6.48 6.95 -16.79
C ASP A 151 6.44 8.34 -17.47
N ASN A 152 7.42 9.19 -17.17
CA ASN A 152 7.51 10.50 -17.78
C ASN A 152 7.66 10.45 -19.32
N ALA A 153 8.31 9.41 -19.87
CA ALA A 153 8.43 9.28 -21.32
C ALA A 153 7.08 8.99 -21.96
N PHE A 154 6.25 8.15 -21.32
CA PHE A 154 4.85 7.93 -21.71
C PHE A 154 4.05 9.23 -21.63
N PHE A 155 4.03 9.91 -20.48
CA PHE A 155 3.17 11.09 -20.30
C PHE A 155 3.58 12.31 -21.13
N ARG A 156 4.86 12.45 -21.51
CA ARG A 156 5.31 13.52 -22.42
C ARG A 156 4.69 13.40 -23.81
N ARG A 157 4.39 12.19 -24.28
CA ARG A 157 3.76 11.97 -25.59
C ARG A 157 2.30 12.40 -25.66
N LEU A 158 1.64 12.54 -24.50
CA LEU A 158 0.24 12.93 -24.41
C LEU A 158 0.00 14.45 -24.54
N GLY A 159 1.07 15.23 -24.74
CA GLY A 159 0.98 16.67 -24.98
C GLY A 159 0.51 17.46 -23.76
N LYS A 160 -0.49 18.33 -23.96
CA LYS A 160 -1.01 19.24 -22.93
C LYS A 160 -2.24 18.66 -22.23
N VAL A 161 -2.44 19.05 -20.98
CA VAL A 161 -3.68 18.77 -20.25
C VAL A 161 -4.87 19.39 -20.99
N LEU A 162 -6.07 18.87 -20.77
CA LEU A 162 -7.29 19.46 -21.32
C LEU A 162 -7.89 20.46 -20.32
N GLU A 163 -8.53 21.50 -20.82
CA GLU A 163 -9.45 22.33 -20.04
C GLU A 163 -10.81 21.63 -19.90
N LYS A 164 -11.70 22.18 -19.04
CA LYS A 164 -13.04 21.58 -18.81
C LYS A 164 -13.89 21.46 -20.07
N ASP A 165 -13.65 22.30 -21.07
CA ASP A 165 -14.36 22.31 -22.35
C ASP A 165 -13.67 21.50 -23.45
N GLY A 166 -12.61 20.75 -23.11
CA GLY A 166 -11.91 19.86 -24.03
C GLY A 166 -10.82 20.52 -24.88
N ARG A 167 -10.59 21.84 -24.74
CA ARG A 167 -9.45 22.51 -25.41
C ARG A 167 -8.13 22.20 -24.72
N GLU A 168 -7.01 22.37 -25.42
CA GLU A 168 -5.69 22.24 -24.79
C GLU A 168 -5.45 23.36 -23.77
N GLY A 169 -5.12 22.96 -22.54
CA GLY A 169 -4.67 23.85 -21.49
C GLY A 169 -3.21 24.26 -21.66
N LYS A 170 -2.68 24.98 -20.67
CA LYS A 170 -1.31 25.53 -20.71
C LYS A 170 -0.24 24.52 -20.28
N GLU A 171 -0.58 23.61 -19.37
CA GLU A 171 0.38 22.71 -18.75
C GLU A 171 0.56 21.39 -19.51
N ALA A 172 1.77 20.85 -19.48
CA ALA A 172 2.07 19.54 -20.06
C ALA A 172 1.58 18.41 -19.14
N VAL A 173 1.03 17.33 -19.71
CA VAL A 173 0.45 16.21 -18.97
C VAL A 173 1.45 15.61 -17.98
N TYR A 174 2.71 15.42 -18.36
CA TYR A 174 3.71 14.80 -17.50
C TYR A 174 3.92 15.51 -16.15
N LYS A 175 3.64 16.82 -16.05
CA LYS A 175 3.75 17.56 -14.78
C LYS A 175 2.71 17.12 -13.75
N LYS A 176 1.55 16.59 -14.19
CA LYS A 176 0.50 16.03 -13.32
C LYS A 176 0.93 14.72 -12.65
N TYR A 177 1.87 14.00 -13.26
CA TYR A 177 2.25 12.63 -12.93
C TYR A 177 3.63 12.52 -12.27
N GLY A 178 4.03 13.57 -11.54
CA GLY A 178 5.36 13.70 -10.93
C GLY A 178 5.62 12.79 -9.72
N ALA A 179 6.83 12.86 -9.18
CA ALA A 179 7.33 11.96 -8.13
C ALA A 179 6.51 11.96 -6.82
N SER A 180 5.72 13.00 -6.54
CA SER A 180 4.85 13.06 -5.36
C SER A 180 3.57 12.23 -5.50
N THR A 181 3.20 11.84 -6.71
CA THR A 181 1.99 11.04 -6.95
C THR A 181 2.18 9.55 -6.67
N THR A 182 1.09 8.82 -6.45
CA THR A 182 1.07 7.37 -6.30
C THR A 182 1.40 6.63 -7.60
N TRP A 183 2.11 5.51 -7.47
CA TRP A 183 2.43 4.55 -8.53
C TRP A 183 3.03 3.29 -7.93
N MET A 184 3.14 2.24 -8.74
CA MET A 184 3.60 0.92 -8.34
C MET A 184 4.91 0.94 -7.53
N GLY A 185 5.94 1.66 -7.93
CA GLY A 185 7.21 1.68 -7.18
C GLY A 185 7.07 2.19 -5.74
N LYS A 186 6.15 3.13 -5.49
CA LYS A 186 5.84 3.59 -4.12
C LYS A 186 5.01 2.58 -3.33
N LEU A 187 4.15 1.82 -3.99
CA LEU A 187 3.38 0.74 -3.37
C LEU A 187 4.31 -0.41 -2.99
N LEU A 188 5.14 -0.87 -3.93
CA LEU A 188 6.08 -1.97 -3.70
C LEU A 188 7.05 -1.67 -2.56
N TYR A 189 7.55 -0.43 -2.45
CA TYR A 189 8.39 -0.03 -1.31
C TYR A 189 7.71 -0.26 0.05
N ARG A 190 6.39 -0.05 0.14
CA ARG A 190 5.60 -0.21 1.37
C ARG A 190 5.23 -1.66 1.65
N LEU A 191 4.87 -2.40 0.60
CA LEU A 191 4.60 -3.83 0.69
C LEU A 191 5.87 -4.60 1.09
N ASP A 192 7.03 -4.25 0.53
CA ASP A 192 8.34 -4.80 0.90
C ASP A 192 8.68 -4.48 2.37
N ALA A 193 8.27 -3.32 2.87
CA ALA A 193 8.40 -2.94 4.27
C ALA A 193 7.33 -3.58 5.19
N GLY A 194 6.41 -4.38 4.64
CA GLY A 194 5.36 -5.07 5.40
C GLY A 194 4.25 -4.17 5.93
N ARG A 195 3.98 -3.03 5.29
CA ARG A 195 2.95 -2.07 5.75
C ARG A 195 1.51 -2.59 5.63
N ASN A 196 1.30 -3.69 4.92
CA ASN A 196 0.04 -4.44 4.88
C ASN A 196 -0.19 -5.34 6.11
N GLY A 197 0.71 -5.31 7.10
CA GLY A 197 0.63 -6.18 8.28
C GLY A 197 0.52 -7.64 7.88
N GLY A 198 -0.50 -8.34 8.40
CA GLY A 198 -0.78 -9.75 8.09
C GLY A 198 -1.48 -9.98 6.75
N CYS A 199 -2.13 -8.97 6.18
CA CYS A 199 -3.05 -9.11 5.05
C CYS A 199 -2.31 -9.49 3.75
N PRO A 200 -2.68 -10.58 3.05
CA PRO A 200 -2.23 -10.85 1.69
C PRO A 200 -2.68 -9.76 0.72
N VAL A 201 -1.77 -9.29 -0.15
CA VAL A 201 -2.06 -8.23 -1.12
C VAL A 201 -1.62 -8.61 -2.52
N LEU A 202 -2.54 -8.50 -3.49
CA LEU A 202 -2.25 -8.51 -4.92
C LEU A 202 -2.15 -7.08 -5.43
N ALA A 203 -0.96 -6.65 -5.86
CA ALA A 203 -0.76 -5.34 -6.47
C ALA A 203 -0.85 -5.46 -8.00
N VAL A 204 -1.72 -4.65 -8.62
CA VAL A 204 -1.97 -4.63 -10.06
C VAL A 204 -1.67 -3.23 -10.60
N GLY A 205 -0.67 -3.12 -11.46
CA GLY A 205 -0.23 -1.86 -12.07
C GLY A 205 -0.74 -1.71 -13.50
N ILE A 206 -1.57 -0.70 -13.75
CA ILE A 206 -2.06 -0.32 -15.08
C ILE A 206 -0.87 0.16 -15.93
N THR A 207 -0.67 -0.46 -17.09
CA THR A 207 0.41 -0.10 -18.01
C THR A 207 -0.14 0.63 -19.25
N PRO A 208 0.73 1.17 -20.12
CA PRO A 208 0.29 1.72 -21.40
C PRO A 208 -0.51 0.75 -22.29
N GLY A 209 -0.39 -0.56 -22.11
CA GLY A 209 -1.21 -1.56 -22.83
C GLY A 209 -2.71 -1.48 -22.52
N SER A 210 -3.10 -0.78 -21.44
CA SER A 210 -4.50 -0.51 -21.10
C SER A 210 -5.05 0.77 -21.74
N VAL A 211 -4.21 1.55 -22.45
CA VAL A 211 -4.59 2.83 -23.06
C VAL A 211 -5.14 2.59 -24.47
N LEU A 212 -6.35 3.06 -24.76
CA LEU A 212 -6.96 2.93 -26.09
C LEU A 212 -6.13 3.68 -27.14
N ASN A 213 -6.01 3.07 -28.33
CA ASN A 213 -5.31 3.61 -29.50
C ASN A 213 -3.81 3.89 -29.27
N PHE A 214 -3.21 3.36 -28.19
CA PHE A 214 -1.80 3.52 -27.92
C PHE A 214 -1.00 2.29 -28.37
N VAL A 215 -0.24 2.41 -29.46
CA VAL A 215 0.68 1.36 -29.89
C VAL A 215 1.98 1.50 -29.08
N TYR A 216 2.07 0.79 -27.95
CA TYR A 216 3.35 0.63 -27.25
C TYR A 216 4.14 -0.49 -27.94
N PRO A 217 5.39 -0.28 -28.38
CA PRO A 217 6.24 -1.40 -28.75
C PRO A 217 6.44 -2.25 -27.50
N ALA A 218 5.77 -3.41 -27.45
CA ALA A 218 5.79 -4.30 -26.30
C ALA A 218 7.24 -4.59 -25.92
N ARG A 219 7.69 -4.09 -24.76
CA ARG A 219 8.89 -4.65 -24.13
C ARG A 219 8.44 -5.97 -23.51
N PRO A 220 9.13 -7.10 -23.76
CA PRO A 220 8.78 -8.36 -23.13
C PRO A 220 8.79 -8.17 -21.62
N MET A 221 7.60 -8.26 -21.00
CA MET A 221 7.46 -8.14 -19.56
C MET A 221 8.11 -9.38 -18.94
N ARG A 222 9.18 -9.18 -18.14
CA ARG A 222 9.65 -10.25 -17.25
C ARG A 222 8.53 -10.50 -16.26
N LEU A 223 7.96 -11.70 -16.30
CA LEU A 223 7.26 -12.26 -15.15
C LEU A 223 8.29 -12.38 -14.02
N GLN A 224 8.51 -11.28 -13.29
CA GLN A 224 9.17 -11.32 -12.01
C GLN A 224 8.11 -11.83 -11.03
N ILE A 225 7.92 -13.15 -10.99
CA ILE A 225 7.59 -13.79 -9.72
C ILE A 225 8.81 -13.51 -8.84
N LEU A 226 8.83 -12.32 -8.26
CA LEU A 226 9.80 -12.01 -7.25
C LEU A 226 9.33 -12.81 -6.05
N LYS A 227 9.82 -14.07 -5.97
CA LYS A 227 10.10 -14.70 -4.70
C LYS A 227 11.16 -13.83 -4.00
N ARG A 228 10.81 -12.59 -3.61
CA ARG A 228 11.56 -11.88 -2.58
C ARG A 228 11.34 -12.72 -1.35
N ARG A 229 12.30 -13.62 -1.12
CA ARG A 229 12.43 -14.39 0.12
C ARG A 229 12.19 -13.40 1.25
N SER A 230 11.23 -13.74 2.10
CA SER A 230 10.98 -13.15 3.40
C SER A 230 12.23 -12.46 3.94
N ALA A 231 12.09 -11.18 4.28
CA ALA A 231 13.08 -10.43 5.03
C ALA A 231 13.46 -11.21 6.30
N ARG A 232 14.59 -11.93 6.24
CA ARG A 232 15.27 -12.45 7.43
C ARG A 232 16.77 -12.22 7.28
N ARG A 233 17.26 -11.42 8.24
CA ARG A 233 18.64 -11.16 8.65
C ARG A 233 19.52 -10.38 7.68
N THR A 234 19.62 -9.08 7.98
CA THR A 234 20.83 -8.28 7.82
C THR A 234 22.02 -9.08 8.37
N LEU A 235 22.82 -9.68 7.49
CA LEU A 235 24.17 -10.14 7.80
C LEU A 235 25.11 -9.17 7.10
N TRP A 236 25.79 -8.37 7.91
CA TRP A 236 26.92 -7.57 7.46
C TRP A 236 28.00 -8.53 6.95
N ARG A 237 28.49 -8.29 5.72
CA ARG A 237 29.75 -8.88 5.25
C ARG A 237 30.89 -8.11 5.92
N THR A 238 31.48 -8.67 6.96
CA THR A 238 32.91 -8.44 7.22
C THR A 238 33.67 -9.61 6.59
N GLY A 239 34.73 -9.29 5.86
CA GLY A 239 35.54 -10.27 5.16
C GLY A 239 36.15 -11.31 6.11
N CYS A 240 36.36 -12.51 5.56
CA CYS A 240 37.01 -13.69 6.14
C CYS A 240 36.13 -14.67 6.93
N GLY A 241 35.79 -15.81 6.28
CA GLY A 241 35.54 -17.11 6.92
C GLY A 241 34.11 -17.40 7.41
N LEU A 242 33.54 -18.53 6.98
CA LEU A 242 32.36 -19.14 7.61
C LEU A 242 32.78 -19.86 8.89
N GLN A 243 32.26 -19.42 10.04
CA GLN A 243 32.16 -20.24 11.25
C GLN A 243 30.79 -20.09 11.90
N THR A 244 30.19 -21.21 12.30
CA THR A 244 29.02 -21.28 13.17
C THR A 244 29.47 -21.10 14.62
N ILE A 245 28.88 -20.17 15.37
CA ILE A 245 29.09 -20.07 16.82
C ILE A 245 27.89 -20.67 17.57
N PRO A 246 28.10 -21.52 18.60
CA PRO A 246 27.04 -22.16 19.37
C PRO A 246 26.30 -21.17 20.27
N GLY A 247 25.08 -21.55 20.65
CA GLY A 247 24.25 -20.78 21.57
C GLY A 247 24.78 -20.76 23.01
N HIS A 248 24.21 -19.79 23.74
CA HIS A 248 24.03 -19.70 25.20
C HIS A 248 24.99 -18.84 26.05
N PHE A 249 24.33 -17.91 26.76
CA PHE A 249 24.58 -17.30 28.07
C PHE A 249 25.82 -16.42 28.33
N GLY A 250 25.55 -15.26 28.95
CA GLY A 250 26.51 -14.58 29.83
C GLY A 250 26.56 -13.06 29.67
N HIS A 251 25.89 -12.33 30.56
CA HIS A 251 26.27 -10.96 30.91
C HIS A 251 27.73 -10.96 31.39
N PRO A 252 28.46 -9.85 31.15
CA PRO A 252 29.14 -9.26 32.29
C PRO A 252 29.03 -7.73 32.33
N SER A 253 28.69 -7.26 33.52
CA SER A 253 29.06 -5.96 34.06
C SER A 253 30.58 -5.76 34.01
N ARG A 254 31.03 -4.52 33.74
CA ARG A 254 32.26 -3.98 34.31
C ARG A 254 32.33 -2.46 34.17
N THR A 255 32.25 -1.82 35.32
CA THR A 255 32.69 -0.46 35.64
C THR A 255 34.22 -0.35 35.62
N CYS A 256 34.73 0.84 35.28
CA CYS A 256 35.77 1.62 35.99
C CYS A 256 36.70 2.41 35.04
N GLY A 257 36.91 3.69 35.35
CA GLY A 257 38.18 4.38 35.11
C GLY A 257 38.15 5.63 34.22
N LEU A 258 37.89 6.80 34.80
CA LEU A 258 38.37 8.10 34.30
C LEU A 258 39.86 8.28 34.66
N PRO A 259 40.58 9.21 34.01
CA PRO A 259 40.82 10.47 34.71
C PRO A 259 40.75 11.74 33.82
N GLY A 260 40.01 12.73 34.33
CA GLY A 260 40.41 14.13 34.49
C GLY A 260 40.76 14.98 33.27
N ARG A 261 39.91 15.98 32.99
CA ARG A 261 40.32 17.41 33.07
C ARG A 261 39.10 18.32 33.19
N SER A 262 39.29 19.30 34.06
CA SER A 262 38.38 20.31 34.61
C SER A 262 38.05 21.46 33.65
N ALA A 263 36.81 21.95 33.68
CA ALA A 263 36.50 23.38 33.77
C ALA A 263 35.00 23.62 34.05
N TRP A 264 34.76 24.27 35.19
CA TRP A 264 33.64 25.10 35.63
C TRP A 264 33.00 25.91 34.48
N SER A 265 31.71 26.31 34.43
CA SER A 265 30.79 26.79 35.48
C SER A 265 29.34 26.97 34.94
N GLN A 266 28.37 26.46 35.71
CA GLN A 266 26.97 26.84 35.98
C GLN A 266 25.97 27.46 34.95
N PRO A 267 24.64 27.17 35.11
CA PRO A 267 23.56 27.51 34.17
C PRO A 267 22.82 28.81 34.54
N ARG A 268 22.38 29.57 33.52
CA ARG A 268 21.48 30.72 33.71
C ARG A 268 20.03 30.27 33.94
N ARG A 269 19.43 30.89 34.96
CA ARG A 269 18.07 30.69 35.47
C ARG A 269 16.98 31.20 34.51
N LEU A 270 15.83 30.52 34.62
CA LEU A 270 14.49 30.96 34.24
C LEU A 270 14.14 32.35 34.82
N GLY A 271 13.56 33.21 33.99
CA GLY A 271 12.89 34.45 34.41
C GLY A 271 11.48 34.51 33.79
N ARG A 272 10.47 34.68 34.65
CA ARG A 272 9.07 34.92 34.31
C ARG A 272 8.84 36.39 33.91
N ASN A 273 7.95 36.61 32.93
CA ASN A 273 6.91 37.66 32.68
C ASN A 273 6.98 39.02 33.41
N PRO A 274 6.48 40.14 32.81
CA PRO A 274 5.03 40.31 32.58
C PRO A 274 4.55 41.14 31.37
N ALA A 275 3.26 40.93 31.07
CA ALA A 275 2.21 41.77 30.46
C ALA A 275 2.57 43.09 29.73
N SER A 276 2.10 43.20 28.49
CA SER A 276 1.18 44.26 28.00
C SER A 276 0.47 43.76 26.75
#